data_AF-A0A9W6B5A5-F1
#
_entry.id   AF-A0A9W6B5A5-F1
#
_cell.length_a   1.000
_cell.length_b   1.000
_cell.length_c   1.000
_cell.angle_alpha   90.00
_cell.angle_beta   90.00
_cell.angle_gamma   90.00
#
_symmetry.space_group_name_H-M   'P 1'
#
loop_
_entity.id
_entity.type
_entity.pdbx_description
1 polymer ?
#
loop_
_entity_poly.entity_id
_entity_poly.type
_entity_poly.pdbx_seq_one_letter_code
_entity_poly.pdbx_strand_id
1 'polypeptide(L)'
;MKKSRNTNVHPPVLKGDKFLNIEDTPQLANDATYGKVLKKNFRKPKEATPAHELPYVVSNIKNINSKKPSFVWFGHSSYLLSCNEFNLLVDPVLSGSASPFSCMIKAYKGADFYKVEDMPNIDVHLQTHNHYDHLDKPSVIGLAGQTMDYVVSKNVGSDLKKWGIPAQKITEIEWGEEVVVSKDLKITATPARHFSGRGLKRDTSLWSSFVVEFYGMKIFVGGDSGYGAHFKEIGEAFGPFDVAILECGQYDVYWPFIHMQPEETLKAAEDLNATKLIPVHWAKFTLANHVWNEPISRLCEAAENSKVQMVTPKIGEVVKLSENVETEKWWENT
;
A
#
# COMPACT_ATOMS: atom_id res chain seq x y z
N MET A 1 -18.07 8.47 -12.38
CA MET A 1 -16.98 7.85 -13.18
C MET A 1 -17.54 6.74 -14.06
N LYS A 2 -16.90 6.42 -15.20
CA LYS A 2 -17.34 5.32 -16.07
C LYS A 2 -16.57 4.04 -15.71
N LYS A 3 -17.31 2.96 -15.45
CA LYS A 3 -16.77 1.65 -15.09
C LYS A 3 -16.85 0.68 -16.27
N SER A 4 -15.80 -0.10 -16.47
CA SER A 4 -15.72 -1.17 -17.47
C SER A 4 -15.01 -2.39 -16.88
N ARG A 5 -14.98 -3.50 -17.62
CA ARG A 5 -14.25 -4.71 -17.25
C ARG A 5 -13.20 -5.04 -18.30
N ASN A 6 -11.98 -5.26 -17.84
CA ASN A 6 -10.88 -5.84 -18.58
C ASN A 6 -10.95 -7.36 -18.48
N THR A 7 -11.12 -8.04 -19.62
CA THR A 7 -11.31 -9.49 -19.70
C THR A 7 -10.03 -10.29 -19.54
N ASN A 8 -8.86 -9.64 -19.52
CA ASN A 8 -7.55 -10.29 -19.34
C ASN A 8 -7.19 -10.47 -17.86
N VAL A 9 -8.06 -10.07 -16.93
CA VAL A 9 -7.85 -10.17 -15.50
C VAL A 9 -8.91 -11.05 -14.88
N HIS A 10 -8.48 -11.99 -14.06
CA HIS A 10 -9.38 -12.90 -13.35
C HIS A 10 -10.34 -12.13 -12.42
N PRO A 11 -11.66 -12.36 -12.49
CA PRO A 11 -12.59 -11.82 -11.51
C PRO A 11 -12.34 -12.46 -10.13
N PRO A 12 -12.74 -11.81 -9.03
CA PRO A 12 -12.62 -12.41 -7.71
C PRO A 12 -13.48 -13.67 -7.58
N VAL A 13 -13.04 -14.61 -6.76
CA VAL A 13 -13.78 -15.82 -6.44
C VAL A 13 -14.50 -15.62 -5.10
N LEU A 14 -15.78 -15.96 -5.05
CA LEU A 14 -16.63 -15.89 -3.85
C LEU A 14 -17.07 -17.29 -3.41
N LYS A 15 -16.98 -17.57 -2.12
CA LYS A 15 -17.56 -18.76 -1.47
C LYS A 15 -18.44 -18.32 -0.30
N GLY A 16 -19.75 -18.27 -0.54
CA GLY A 16 -20.69 -17.66 0.40
C GLY A 16 -20.51 -16.14 0.42
N ASP A 17 -20.27 -15.57 1.60
CA ASP A 17 -19.99 -14.13 1.80
C ASP A 17 -18.48 -13.80 1.85
N LYS A 18 -17.62 -14.78 1.54
CA LYS A 18 -16.16 -14.64 1.61
C LYS A 18 -15.50 -14.63 0.25
N PHE A 19 -14.60 -13.67 0.04
CA PHE A 19 -13.66 -13.65 -1.07
C PHE A 19 -12.53 -14.67 -0.85
N LEU A 20 -11.99 -15.20 -1.95
CA LEU A 20 -10.90 -16.17 -1.96
C LEU A 20 -9.73 -15.65 -2.81
N ASN A 21 -8.51 -16.06 -2.43
CA ASN A 21 -7.33 -15.92 -3.29
C ASN A 21 -7.43 -16.85 -4.51
N ILE A 22 -6.74 -16.49 -5.60
CA ILE A 22 -6.61 -17.34 -6.79
C ILE A 22 -5.80 -18.60 -6.44
N GLU A 23 -4.69 -18.41 -5.71
CA GLU A 23 -3.85 -19.48 -5.19
C GLU A 23 -4.30 -19.90 -3.78
N ASP A 24 -4.12 -21.17 -3.45
CA ASP A 24 -4.33 -21.64 -2.08
C ASP A 24 -3.43 -20.86 -1.12
N THR A 25 -4.03 -20.26 -0.09
CA THR A 25 -3.37 -19.27 0.78
C THR A 25 -3.75 -19.57 2.22
N PRO A 26 -3.16 -20.61 2.83
CA PRO A 26 -3.34 -20.84 4.26
C PRO A 26 -2.72 -19.67 5.04
N GLN A 27 -3.47 -19.09 5.97
CA GLN A 27 -3.02 -17.91 6.72
C GLN A 27 -1.83 -18.19 7.66
N LEU A 28 -1.63 -19.45 8.01
CA LEU A 28 -0.49 -19.90 8.81
C LEU A 28 0.29 -20.95 8.01
N ALA A 29 1.61 -20.95 8.16
CA ALA A 29 2.46 -22.04 7.68
C ALA A 29 2.03 -23.38 8.29
N ASN A 30 2.27 -24.48 7.58
CA ASN A 30 1.76 -25.82 7.96
C ASN A 30 2.19 -26.28 9.37
N ASP A 31 3.35 -25.83 9.86
CA ASP A 31 3.87 -26.15 11.18
C ASP A 31 3.63 -25.04 12.22
N ALA A 32 3.02 -23.91 11.82
CA ALA A 32 2.71 -22.79 12.69
C ALA A 32 1.39 -23.01 13.45
N THR A 33 1.35 -22.53 14.70
CA THR A 33 0.12 -22.50 15.51
C THR A 33 -0.07 -21.11 16.08
N TYR A 34 -1.30 -20.73 16.40
CA TYR A 34 -1.58 -19.46 17.07
C TYR A 34 -0.77 -19.28 18.38
N GLY A 35 -0.52 -20.38 19.11
CA GLY A 35 0.33 -20.36 20.30
C GLY A 35 1.81 -20.06 19.99
N LYS A 36 2.36 -20.61 18.89
CA LYS A 36 3.72 -20.28 18.42
C LYS A 36 3.83 -18.82 17.99
N VAL A 37 2.85 -18.33 17.23
CA VAL A 37 2.78 -16.92 16.80
C VAL A 37 2.72 -15.99 18.01
N LEU A 38 1.81 -16.26 18.96
CA LEU A 38 1.66 -15.46 20.17
C LEU A 38 2.95 -15.45 21.01
N LYS A 39 3.59 -16.62 21.18
CA LYS A 39 4.88 -16.74 21.89
C LYS A 39 5.99 -15.92 21.20
N LYS A 40 6.04 -15.90 19.86
CA LYS A 40 7.00 -15.10 19.11
C LYS A 40 6.72 -13.60 19.26
N ASN A 41 5.44 -13.20 19.21
CA ASN A 41 5.03 -11.80 19.43
C ASN A 41 5.42 -11.28 20.82
N PHE A 42 5.42 -12.13 21.86
CA PHE A 42 5.93 -11.78 23.20
C PHE A 42 7.47 -11.72 23.29
N ARG A 43 8.18 -12.23 22.29
CA ARG A 43 9.65 -12.30 22.24
C ARG A 43 10.20 -11.51 21.04
N LYS A 44 9.50 -10.45 20.62
CA LYS A 44 9.98 -9.55 19.57
C LYS A 44 11.37 -8.99 19.95
N PRO A 45 12.29 -8.87 18.98
CA PRO A 45 13.57 -8.20 19.22
C PRO A 45 13.32 -6.76 19.66
N LYS A 46 14.23 -6.18 20.46
CA LYS A 46 14.11 -4.79 20.91
C LYS A 46 14.18 -3.82 19.73
N GLU A 47 14.92 -4.24 18.71
CA GLU A 47 15.20 -3.55 17.46
C GLU A 47 14.02 -3.69 16.47
N ALA A 48 12.91 -4.35 16.84
CA ALA A 48 11.66 -4.31 16.08
C ALA A 48 11.04 -2.90 16.02
N THR A 49 11.53 -1.99 16.87
CA THR A 49 11.22 -0.55 16.88
C THR A 49 12.54 0.22 16.83
N PRO A 50 12.64 1.35 16.10
CA PRO A 50 13.85 2.16 16.07
C PRO A 50 14.19 2.73 17.45
N ALA A 51 15.48 2.85 17.74
CA ALA A 51 15.98 3.43 18.99
C ALA A 51 15.84 4.97 18.99
N HIS A 52 15.98 5.58 17.81
CA HIS A 52 15.88 7.02 17.60
C HIS A 52 14.67 7.40 16.75
N GLU A 53 14.41 8.71 16.68
CA GLU A 53 13.38 9.27 15.81
C GLU A 53 13.77 9.09 14.34
N LEU A 54 12.82 8.64 13.51
CA LEU A 54 13.07 8.47 12.09
C LEU A 54 13.24 9.82 11.39
N PRO A 55 14.17 9.96 10.43
CA PRO A 55 14.33 11.19 9.68
C PRO A 55 13.12 11.43 8.76
N TYR A 56 12.64 12.67 8.72
CA TYR A 56 11.57 13.11 7.83
C TYR A 56 11.93 14.44 7.17
N VAL A 57 11.23 14.76 6.08
CA VAL A 57 11.34 16.02 5.34
C VAL A 57 10.03 16.78 5.44
N VAL A 58 10.12 18.06 5.81
CA VAL A 58 8.97 18.97 5.85
C VAL A 58 8.83 19.64 4.48
N SER A 59 7.90 19.12 3.69
CA SER A 59 7.59 19.56 2.33
C SER A 59 6.25 20.27 2.31
N ASN A 60 6.09 21.24 1.43
CA ASN A 60 4.81 21.92 1.21
C ASN A 60 3.88 21.06 0.33
N ILE A 61 3.36 19.97 0.89
CA ILE A 61 2.55 18.99 0.16
C ILE A 61 1.17 19.53 -0.27
N LYS A 62 0.71 20.65 0.33
CA LYS A 62 -0.51 21.33 -0.09
C LYS A 62 -0.40 21.93 -1.49
N ASN A 63 0.81 22.32 -1.88
CA ASN A 63 1.08 23.06 -3.12
C ASN A 63 2.25 22.43 -3.88
N ILE A 64 2.16 21.14 -4.22
CA ILE A 64 3.12 20.48 -5.11
C ILE A 64 2.93 21.02 -6.53
N ASN A 65 3.57 22.14 -6.84
CA ASN A 65 3.50 22.79 -8.16
C ASN A 65 4.41 22.06 -9.17
N SER A 66 3.99 20.87 -9.58
CA SER A 66 4.70 20.05 -10.57
C SER A 66 3.78 19.64 -11.70
N LYS A 67 4.25 19.84 -12.94
CA LYS A 67 3.62 19.28 -14.15
C LYS A 67 4.02 17.82 -14.42
N LYS A 68 4.89 17.27 -13.57
CA LYS A 68 5.38 15.89 -13.63
C LYS A 68 4.82 15.11 -12.44
N PRO A 69 4.43 13.83 -12.62
CA PRO A 69 3.99 12.98 -11.52
C PRO A 69 5.01 12.95 -10.38
N SER A 70 4.54 13.31 -9.20
CA SER A 70 5.31 13.39 -7.98
C SER A 70 4.74 12.42 -6.95
N PHE A 71 5.61 11.88 -6.11
CA PHE A 71 5.30 10.93 -5.04
C PHE A 71 5.78 11.49 -3.71
N VAL A 72 4.94 11.37 -2.68
CA VAL A 72 5.29 11.68 -1.29
C VAL A 72 4.86 10.51 -0.41
N TRP A 73 5.80 9.97 0.37
CA TRP A 73 5.54 8.87 1.28
C TRP A 73 5.32 9.36 2.71
N PHE A 74 4.31 8.81 3.39
CA PHE A 74 3.95 9.15 4.77
C PHE A 74 4.24 8.00 5.75
N GLY A 75 5.14 7.08 5.37
CA GLY A 75 5.45 5.85 6.10
C GLY A 75 4.41 4.76 5.89
N HIS A 76 4.81 3.51 6.13
CA HIS A 76 3.98 2.32 5.88
C HIS A 76 3.46 2.30 4.44
N SER A 77 2.16 2.11 4.23
CA SER A 77 1.52 2.07 2.91
C SER A 77 0.74 3.35 2.56
N SER A 78 0.99 4.45 3.28
CA SER A 78 0.33 5.74 3.03
C SER A 78 1.19 6.64 2.14
N TYR A 79 0.65 7.08 0.99
CA TYR A 79 1.37 7.97 0.08
C TYR A 79 0.45 8.79 -0.81
N LEU A 80 0.99 9.90 -1.31
CA LEU A 80 0.34 10.83 -2.22
C LEU A 80 1.02 10.79 -3.59
N LEU A 81 0.24 10.61 -4.63
CA LEU A 81 0.63 10.89 -6.02
C LEU A 81 0.03 12.24 -6.44
N SER A 82 0.86 13.14 -6.95
CA SER A 82 0.43 14.50 -7.31
C SER A 82 0.95 14.93 -8.67
N CYS A 83 0.10 15.55 -9.49
CA CYS A 83 0.48 16.13 -10.77
C CYS A 83 -0.56 17.17 -11.22
N ASN A 84 -0.13 18.36 -11.67
CA ASN A 84 -1.03 19.43 -12.11
C ASN A 84 -2.18 19.70 -11.11
N GLU A 85 -1.83 19.83 -9.82
CA GLU A 85 -2.76 20.05 -8.70
C GLU A 85 -3.74 18.90 -8.42
N PHE A 86 -3.72 17.82 -9.22
CA PHE A 86 -4.49 16.62 -8.97
C PHE A 86 -3.77 15.72 -7.96
N ASN A 87 -4.50 15.24 -6.96
CA ASN A 87 -3.98 14.49 -5.81
C ASN A 87 -4.72 13.16 -5.65
N LEU A 88 -3.97 12.06 -5.84
CA LEU A 88 -4.39 10.69 -5.58
C LEU A 88 -3.74 10.23 -4.27
N LEU A 89 -4.53 10.07 -3.22
CA LEU A 89 -4.08 9.63 -1.89
C LEU A 89 -4.39 8.15 -1.70
N VAL A 90 -3.39 7.36 -1.35
CA VAL A 90 -3.50 5.90 -1.20
C VAL A 90 -3.36 5.51 0.26
N ASP A 91 -4.30 4.68 0.74
CA ASP A 91 -4.32 4.06 2.08
C ASP A 91 -3.84 4.99 3.22
N PRO A 92 -4.43 6.20 3.40
CA PRO A 92 -3.96 7.17 4.38
C PRO A 92 -4.25 6.72 5.82
N VAL A 93 -3.18 6.44 6.56
CA VAL A 93 -3.19 6.21 8.01
C VAL A 93 -2.41 7.33 8.70
N LEU A 94 -3.11 8.42 8.99
CA LEU A 94 -2.58 9.66 9.54
C LEU A 94 -2.88 9.82 11.05
N SER A 95 -3.67 8.91 11.63
CA SER A 95 -3.99 8.90 13.07
C SER A 95 -2.82 8.57 13.98
N GLY A 96 -1.73 7.99 13.43
CA GLY A 96 -0.58 7.51 14.20
C GLY A 96 -0.79 6.17 14.90
N SER A 97 -1.87 5.44 14.60
CA SER A 97 -2.12 4.09 15.15
C SER A 97 -2.76 3.16 14.13
N ALA A 98 -2.24 1.94 14.05
CA ALA A 98 -2.72 0.87 13.17
C ALA A 98 -3.61 -0.13 13.93
N SER A 99 -4.62 0.37 14.65
CA SER A 99 -5.44 -0.45 15.56
C SER A 99 -6.85 0.13 15.76
N PRO A 100 -7.86 -0.71 16.10
CA PRO A 100 -9.17 -0.19 16.55
C PRO A 100 -9.08 0.66 17.83
N PHE A 101 -8.02 0.46 18.63
CA PHE A 101 -7.74 1.23 19.84
C PHE A 101 -6.45 2.03 19.64
N SER A 102 -6.55 3.36 19.72
CA SER A 102 -5.44 4.29 19.44
C SER A 102 -4.22 4.17 20.37
N CYS A 103 -4.35 3.44 21.48
CA CYS A 103 -3.25 3.15 22.39
C CYS A 103 -2.37 1.98 21.95
N MET A 104 -2.81 1.18 20.97
CA MET A 104 -2.09 0.00 20.47
C MET A 104 -1.46 0.29 19.11
N ILE A 105 -0.34 -0.38 18.81
CA ILE A 105 0.36 -0.30 17.51
C ILE A 105 0.54 1.16 17.07
N LYS A 106 1.29 1.91 17.88
CA LYS A 106 1.58 3.32 17.61
C LYS A 106 2.68 3.45 16.57
N ALA A 107 2.63 4.55 15.82
CA ALA A 107 3.69 4.91 14.90
C ALA A 107 5.02 5.12 15.64
N TYR A 108 6.12 4.85 14.96
CA TYR A 108 7.46 5.21 15.43
C TYR A 108 7.57 6.72 15.58
N LYS A 109 8.47 7.16 16.47
CA LYS A 109 8.81 8.59 16.57
C LYS A 109 9.30 9.08 15.21
N GLY A 110 8.77 10.22 14.75
CA GLY A 110 9.11 10.82 13.45
C GLY A 110 8.34 10.24 12.26
N ALA A 111 7.62 9.13 12.42
CA ALA A 111 6.92 8.46 11.32
C ALA A 111 5.45 8.88 11.14
N ASP A 112 4.96 9.78 11.98
CA ASP A 112 3.58 10.29 11.95
C ASP A 112 3.52 11.82 11.85
N PHE A 113 4.55 12.45 11.27
CA PHE A 113 4.66 13.90 11.16
C PHE A 113 3.46 14.56 10.45
N TYR A 114 3.08 14.05 9.27
CA TYR A 114 1.95 14.61 8.51
C TYR A 114 0.60 14.12 9.04
N LYS A 115 -0.32 15.06 9.24
CA LYS A 115 -1.68 14.84 9.72
C LYS A 115 -2.72 15.19 8.66
N VAL A 116 -4.00 15.02 9.01
CA VAL A 116 -5.14 15.29 8.12
C VAL A 116 -5.11 16.74 7.62
N GLU A 117 -4.85 17.67 8.54
CA GLU A 117 -4.79 19.12 8.29
C GLU A 117 -3.67 19.54 7.35
N ASP A 118 -2.66 18.69 7.13
CA ASP A 118 -1.54 18.96 6.23
C ASP A 118 -1.84 18.54 4.79
N MET A 119 -2.84 17.67 4.58
CA MET A 119 -3.13 17.12 3.26
C MET A 119 -3.68 18.19 2.31
N PRO A 120 -3.36 18.12 1.00
CA PRO A 120 -4.01 18.93 -0.03
C PRO A 120 -5.49 18.52 -0.19
N ASN A 121 -6.23 19.24 -1.04
CA ASN A 121 -7.48 18.70 -1.57
C ASN A 121 -7.20 17.38 -2.27
N ILE A 122 -8.05 16.37 -2.02
CA ILE A 122 -7.86 15.02 -2.53
C ILE A 122 -8.89 14.77 -3.62
N ASP A 123 -8.42 14.61 -4.86
CA ASP A 123 -9.29 14.28 -5.98
C ASP A 123 -9.81 12.85 -5.85
N VAL A 124 -8.91 11.91 -5.54
CA VAL A 124 -9.25 10.50 -5.34
C VAL A 124 -8.54 9.94 -4.11
N HIS A 125 -9.33 9.37 -3.20
CA HIS A 125 -8.83 8.42 -2.18
C HIS A 125 -8.91 7.01 -2.78
N LEU A 126 -7.76 6.37 -2.98
CA LEU A 126 -7.67 4.96 -3.39
C LEU A 126 -7.45 4.07 -2.19
N GLN A 127 -8.33 3.08 -1.98
CA GLN A 127 -8.27 2.16 -0.85
C GLN A 127 -8.09 0.71 -1.30
N THR A 128 -6.98 0.08 -0.89
CA THR A 128 -6.63 -1.28 -1.32
C THR A 128 -7.43 -2.37 -0.62
N HIS A 129 -7.54 -2.29 0.70
CA HIS A 129 -8.26 -3.24 1.53
C HIS A 129 -8.59 -2.59 2.90
N ASN A 130 -9.18 -3.37 3.81
CA ASN A 130 -9.77 -2.82 5.03
C ASN A 130 -9.01 -3.09 6.34
N HIS A 131 -7.74 -3.52 6.31
CA HIS A 131 -6.96 -3.65 7.54
C HIS A 131 -6.71 -2.29 8.21
N TYR A 132 -6.38 -2.30 9.51
CA TYR A 132 -6.31 -1.08 10.32
C TYR A 132 -5.13 -0.16 9.96
N ASP A 133 -4.07 -0.74 9.40
CA ASP A 133 -2.87 -0.08 8.91
C ASP A 133 -2.97 0.39 7.45
N HIS A 134 -4.11 0.16 6.79
CA HIS A 134 -4.44 0.69 5.47
C HIS A 134 -5.70 1.56 5.46
N LEU A 135 -6.72 1.16 6.22
CA LEU A 135 -8.00 1.85 6.34
C LEU A 135 -8.18 2.42 7.75
N ASP A 136 -7.80 3.68 7.90
CA ASP A 136 -7.88 4.42 9.16
C ASP A 136 -9.14 5.27 9.25
N LYS A 137 -10.03 4.93 10.19
CA LYS A 137 -11.31 5.63 10.38
C LYS A 137 -11.13 7.12 10.69
N PRO A 138 -10.26 7.54 11.64
CA PRO A 138 -9.96 8.96 11.86
C PRO A 138 -9.53 9.71 10.61
N SER A 139 -8.62 9.15 9.81
CA SER A 139 -8.16 9.77 8.55
C SER A 139 -9.29 9.92 7.54
N VAL A 140 -10.09 8.87 7.33
CA VAL A 140 -11.24 8.92 6.40
C VAL A 140 -12.26 9.98 6.82
N ILE A 141 -12.60 10.05 8.11
CA ILE A 141 -13.55 11.06 8.63
C ILE A 141 -12.96 12.46 8.53
N GLY A 142 -11.69 12.63 8.93
CA GLY A 142 -11.02 13.92 8.91
C GLY A 142 -10.87 14.50 7.51
N LEU A 143 -10.62 13.65 6.51
CA LEU A 143 -10.44 14.04 5.11
C LEU A 143 -11.76 14.20 4.34
N ALA A 144 -12.89 13.77 4.90
CA ALA A 144 -14.19 13.71 4.19
C ALA A 144 -14.62 15.05 3.55
N GLY A 145 -14.26 16.18 4.18
CA GLY A 145 -14.55 17.52 3.68
C GLY A 145 -13.71 17.96 2.48
N GLN A 146 -12.52 17.38 2.28
CA GLN A 146 -11.57 17.75 1.22
C GLN A 146 -11.33 16.63 0.19
N THR A 147 -11.93 15.45 0.37
CA THR A 147 -11.93 14.36 -0.61
C THR A 147 -13.13 14.46 -1.56
N MET A 148 -12.86 14.50 -2.86
CA MET A 148 -13.88 14.54 -3.91
C MET A 148 -14.51 13.17 -4.10
N ASP A 149 -13.71 12.16 -4.46
CA ASP A 149 -14.18 10.81 -4.71
C ASP A 149 -13.33 9.74 -4.00
N TYR A 150 -13.94 8.58 -3.77
CA TYR A 150 -13.30 7.38 -3.23
C TYR A 150 -13.38 6.26 -4.26
N VAL A 151 -12.24 5.67 -4.59
CA VAL A 151 -12.16 4.43 -5.38
C VAL A 151 -11.63 3.34 -4.46
N VAL A 152 -12.43 2.31 -4.22
CA VAL A 152 -12.12 1.31 -3.18
C VAL A 152 -12.34 -0.11 -3.70
N SER A 153 -11.61 -1.06 -3.13
CA SER A 153 -11.90 -2.48 -3.36
C SER A 153 -13.32 -2.85 -2.97
N LYS A 154 -13.88 -3.85 -3.66
CA LYS A 154 -15.26 -4.30 -3.49
C LYS A 154 -15.61 -4.55 -2.01
N ASN A 155 -16.79 -4.05 -1.61
CA ASN A 155 -17.35 -4.07 -0.26
C ASN A 155 -16.61 -3.24 0.81
N VAL A 156 -15.40 -2.70 0.56
CA VAL A 156 -14.72 -1.78 1.49
C VAL A 156 -15.54 -0.50 1.70
N GLY A 157 -16.28 -0.08 0.67
CA GLY A 157 -17.18 1.08 0.74
C GLY A 157 -18.27 0.94 1.81
N SER A 158 -18.56 -0.28 2.28
CA SER A 158 -19.46 -0.50 3.42
C SER A 158 -18.94 0.12 4.71
N ASP A 159 -17.64 0.13 4.95
CA ASP A 159 -17.06 0.76 6.14
C ASP A 159 -17.09 2.30 6.01
N LEU A 160 -16.75 2.84 4.84
CA LEU A 160 -16.84 4.28 4.55
C LEU A 160 -18.27 4.81 4.73
N LYS A 161 -19.28 4.08 4.22
CA LYS A 161 -20.70 4.45 4.40
C LYS A 161 -21.11 4.49 5.88
N LYS A 162 -20.66 3.51 6.68
CA LYS A 162 -20.92 3.51 8.14
C LYS A 162 -20.28 4.70 8.85
N TRP A 163 -19.22 5.27 8.27
CA TRP A 163 -18.52 6.44 8.82
C TRP A 163 -19.04 7.76 8.28
N GLY A 164 -20.12 7.74 7.48
CA GLY A 164 -20.80 8.94 6.99
C GLY A 164 -20.32 9.43 5.62
N ILE A 165 -19.46 8.69 4.92
CA ILE A 165 -19.10 9.05 3.54
C ILE A 165 -20.32 8.81 2.63
N PRO A 166 -20.77 9.81 1.85
CA PRO A 166 -21.93 9.67 0.97
C PRO A 166 -21.71 8.59 -0.10
N ALA A 167 -22.70 7.71 -0.29
CA ALA A 167 -22.58 6.59 -1.22
C ALA A 167 -22.27 7.02 -2.67
N GLN A 168 -22.74 8.19 -3.09
CA GLN A 168 -22.48 8.74 -4.43
C GLN A 168 -21.01 9.13 -4.68
N LYS A 169 -20.22 9.33 -3.61
CA LYS A 169 -18.76 9.58 -3.71
C LYS A 169 -17.95 8.29 -3.75
N ILE A 170 -18.55 7.13 -3.53
CA ILE A 170 -17.84 5.86 -3.36
C ILE A 170 -18.04 5.00 -4.60
N THR A 171 -16.95 4.73 -5.31
CA THR A 171 -16.89 3.77 -6.41
C THR A 171 -16.18 2.51 -5.94
N GLU A 172 -16.94 1.41 -5.82
CA GLU A 172 -16.36 0.09 -5.53
C GLU A 172 -16.00 -0.64 -6.83
N ILE A 173 -14.76 -1.15 -6.92
CA ILE A 173 -14.27 -1.96 -8.04
C ILE A 173 -13.69 -3.30 -7.53
N GLU A 174 -13.86 -4.36 -8.31
CA GLU A 174 -13.26 -5.68 -8.07
C GLU A 174 -12.25 -6.05 -9.16
N TRP A 175 -11.51 -7.15 -8.97
CA TRP A 175 -10.49 -7.59 -9.92
C TRP A 175 -11.04 -7.69 -11.35
N GLY A 176 -10.29 -7.08 -12.26
CA GLY A 176 -10.60 -6.91 -13.67
C GLY A 176 -11.56 -5.77 -13.98
N GLU A 177 -12.11 -5.07 -13.00
CA GLU A 177 -12.86 -3.84 -13.26
C GLU A 177 -11.94 -2.62 -13.25
N GLU A 178 -12.28 -1.67 -14.11
CA GLU A 178 -11.56 -0.41 -14.24
C GLU A 178 -12.51 0.77 -14.19
N VAL A 179 -11.97 1.91 -13.78
CA VAL A 179 -12.67 3.16 -13.70
C VAL A 179 -11.84 4.26 -14.35
N VAL A 180 -12.46 4.94 -15.32
CA VAL A 180 -11.88 6.17 -15.91
C VAL A 180 -12.37 7.34 -15.07
N VAL A 181 -11.44 7.94 -14.33
CA VAL A 181 -11.69 9.12 -13.46
C VAL A 181 -11.62 10.39 -14.31
N SER A 182 -10.59 10.51 -15.13
CA SER A 182 -10.38 11.60 -16.07
C SER A 182 -9.63 11.09 -17.31
N LYS A 183 -9.31 11.98 -18.25
CA LYS A 183 -8.44 11.63 -19.40
C LYS A 183 -7.01 11.27 -18.97
N ASP A 184 -6.58 11.74 -17.80
CA ASP A 184 -5.22 11.60 -17.27
C ASP A 184 -5.17 10.61 -16.09
N LEU A 185 -6.31 10.02 -15.69
CA LEU A 185 -6.39 9.02 -14.62
C LEU A 185 -7.35 7.88 -14.96
N LYS A 186 -6.81 6.67 -15.06
CA LYS A 186 -7.56 5.41 -15.08
C LYS A 186 -7.00 4.46 -14.03
N ILE A 187 -7.89 3.80 -13.30
CA ILE A 187 -7.55 2.85 -12.23
C ILE A 187 -8.19 1.51 -12.57
N THR A 188 -7.39 0.45 -12.66
CA THR A 188 -7.85 -0.92 -12.88
C THR A 188 -7.49 -1.75 -11.66
N ALA A 189 -8.48 -2.39 -11.03
CA ALA A 189 -8.23 -3.31 -9.92
C ALA A 189 -7.70 -4.66 -10.45
N THR A 190 -6.63 -5.14 -9.85
CA THR A 190 -5.97 -6.40 -10.20
C THR A 190 -5.83 -7.30 -8.96
N PRO A 191 -5.62 -8.61 -9.16
CA PRO A 191 -5.47 -9.55 -8.05
C PRO A 191 -4.31 -9.19 -7.12
N ALA A 192 -4.51 -9.48 -5.84
CA ALA A 192 -3.48 -9.52 -4.81
C ALA A 192 -3.68 -10.80 -3.99
N ARG A 193 -2.61 -11.29 -3.37
CA ARG A 193 -2.64 -12.48 -2.51
C ARG A 193 -2.62 -12.08 -1.04
N HIS A 194 -3.80 -11.86 -0.47
CA HIS A 194 -3.93 -11.36 0.90
C HIS A 194 -5.27 -11.79 1.51
N PHE A 195 -5.76 -11.05 2.50
CA PHE A 195 -7.06 -11.26 3.11
C PHE A 195 -7.64 -9.92 3.58
N SER A 196 -8.87 -9.93 4.10
CA SER A 196 -9.47 -8.73 4.70
C SER A 196 -10.05 -9.03 6.07
N GLY A 197 -10.23 -8.00 6.91
CA GLY A 197 -10.86 -8.20 8.20
C GLY A 197 -10.78 -7.00 9.13
N ARG A 198 -11.92 -6.69 9.75
CA ARG A 198 -12.02 -5.79 10.91
C ARG A 198 -12.89 -6.46 11.97
N GLY A 199 -12.31 -6.71 13.14
CA GLY A 199 -12.99 -7.45 14.20
C GLY A 199 -13.01 -8.96 13.95
N LEU A 200 -14.17 -9.61 14.15
CA LEU A 200 -14.29 -11.08 14.12
C LEU A 200 -14.57 -11.65 12.73
N LYS A 201 -15.08 -10.84 11.78
CA LYS A 201 -15.35 -11.28 10.42
C LYS A 201 -14.14 -11.01 9.53
N ARG A 202 -13.82 -11.98 8.68
CA ARG A 202 -12.73 -11.93 7.70
C ARG A 202 -13.27 -12.24 6.31
N ASP A 203 -12.56 -11.72 5.32
CA ASP A 203 -12.74 -11.99 3.89
C ASP A 203 -14.08 -11.50 3.30
N THR A 204 -14.82 -10.64 4.02
CA THR A 204 -16.11 -10.11 3.57
C THR A 204 -15.99 -8.89 2.65
N SER A 205 -14.78 -8.34 2.52
CA SER A 205 -14.42 -7.34 1.53
C SER A 205 -13.21 -7.79 0.73
N LEU A 206 -13.08 -7.29 -0.49
CA LEU A 206 -11.97 -7.63 -1.37
C LEU A 206 -10.70 -6.87 -0.96
N TRP A 207 -9.54 -7.45 -1.27
CA TRP A 207 -8.22 -6.83 -1.26
C TRP A 207 -7.73 -6.79 -2.71
N SER A 208 -7.15 -5.67 -3.14
CA SER A 208 -6.72 -5.53 -4.54
C SER A 208 -5.38 -4.82 -4.63
N SER A 209 -4.61 -5.18 -5.64
CA SER A 209 -3.62 -4.30 -6.24
C SER A 209 -4.28 -3.45 -7.34
N PHE A 210 -3.59 -2.43 -7.85
CA PHE A 210 -4.12 -1.58 -8.92
C PHE A 210 -3.07 -1.23 -9.96
N VAL A 211 -3.51 -1.23 -11.21
CA VAL A 211 -2.83 -0.54 -12.31
C VAL A 211 -3.38 0.87 -12.38
N VAL A 212 -2.52 1.85 -12.18
CA VAL A 212 -2.86 3.28 -12.18
C VAL A 212 -2.15 3.94 -13.35
N GLU A 213 -2.92 4.30 -14.38
CA GLU A 213 -2.46 5.17 -15.45
C GLU A 213 -2.65 6.62 -15.00
N PHE A 214 -1.57 7.31 -14.64
CA PHE A 214 -1.57 8.63 -14.02
C PHE A 214 -0.66 9.60 -14.79
N TYR A 215 -1.26 10.57 -15.48
CA TYR A 215 -0.57 11.62 -16.24
C TYR A 215 0.53 11.08 -17.17
N GLY A 216 0.20 10.02 -17.92
CA GLY A 216 1.10 9.39 -18.88
C GLY A 216 2.08 8.36 -18.30
N MET A 217 2.08 8.14 -16.97
CA MET A 217 2.83 7.06 -16.33
C MET A 217 1.92 5.88 -16.01
N LYS A 218 2.49 4.67 -16.05
CA LYS A 218 1.85 3.45 -15.56
C LYS A 218 2.49 3.04 -14.24
N ILE A 219 1.72 3.17 -13.17
CA ILE A 219 2.14 2.92 -11.79
C ILE A 219 1.39 1.69 -11.28
N PHE A 220 2.12 0.72 -10.74
CA PHE A 220 1.52 -0.41 -10.03
C PHE A 220 1.45 -0.10 -8.54
N VAL A 221 0.25 -0.18 -7.97
CA VAL A 221 -0.02 -0.04 -6.53
C VAL A 221 -0.30 -1.43 -5.97
N GLY A 222 0.63 -1.98 -5.19
CA GLY A 222 0.56 -3.37 -4.74
C GLY A 222 -0.47 -3.67 -3.65
N GLY A 223 -0.79 -2.69 -2.80
CA GLY A 223 -1.42 -2.97 -1.51
C GLY A 223 -0.53 -3.89 -0.67
N ASP A 224 -1.16 -4.75 0.13
CA ASP A 224 -0.49 -5.89 0.74
C ASP A 224 -0.75 -7.13 -0.10
N SER A 225 0.30 -7.88 -0.40
CA SER A 225 0.22 -9.08 -1.19
C SER A 225 1.43 -9.96 -0.91
N GLY A 226 1.17 -11.23 -0.61
CA GLY A 226 2.19 -12.26 -0.76
C GLY A 226 2.56 -12.47 -2.23
N TYR A 227 3.70 -13.12 -2.45
CA TYR A 227 4.16 -13.46 -3.80
C TYR A 227 3.26 -14.52 -4.45
N GLY A 228 3.15 -14.48 -5.78
CA GLY A 228 2.36 -15.42 -6.58
C GLY A 228 2.43 -15.13 -8.07
N ALA A 229 1.83 -16.01 -8.88
CA ALA A 229 1.84 -15.94 -10.35
C ALA A 229 1.18 -14.66 -10.90
N HIS A 230 0.24 -14.11 -10.15
CA HIS A 230 -0.49 -12.89 -10.51
C HIS A 230 0.42 -11.70 -10.86
N PHE A 231 1.59 -11.53 -10.22
CA PHE A 231 2.51 -10.43 -10.57
C PHE A 231 3.01 -10.54 -12.01
N LYS A 232 3.39 -11.74 -12.44
CA LYS A 232 3.84 -11.99 -13.81
C LYS A 232 2.70 -11.84 -14.81
N GLU A 233 1.52 -12.38 -14.49
CA GLU A 233 0.32 -12.24 -15.33
C GLU A 233 -0.07 -10.76 -15.51
N ILE A 234 0.01 -9.95 -14.45
CA ILE A 234 -0.23 -8.51 -14.50
C ILE A 234 0.86 -7.82 -15.33
N GLY A 235 2.13 -8.19 -15.16
CA GLY A 235 3.24 -7.69 -15.96
C GLY A 235 3.11 -8.00 -17.45
N GLU A 236 2.58 -9.17 -17.82
CA GLU A 236 2.29 -9.55 -19.20
C GLU A 236 1.08 -8.81 -19.77
N ALA A 237 0.02 -8.61 -18.97
CA ALA A 237 -1.22 -7.98 -19.42
C ALA A 237 -1.14 -6.44 -19.50
N PHE A 238 -0.38 -5.82 -18.59
CA PHE A 238 -0.34 -4.36 -18.44
C PHE A 238 1.06 -3.77 -18.56
N GLY A 239 2.14 -4.55 -18.43
CA GLY A 239 3.50 -4.01 -18.42
C GLY A 239 3.95 -3.44 -19.78
N PRO A 240 5.15 -2.82 -19.83
CA PRO A 240 5.99 -2.51 -18.67
C PRO A 240 5.37 -1.40 -17.80
N PHE A 241 5.78 -1.36 -16.53
CA PHE A 241 5.42 -0.30 -15.58
C PHE A 241 6.59 0.67 -15.40
N ASP A 242 6.28 1.96 -15.26
CA ASP A 242 7.30 2.96 -14.94
C ASP A 242 7.73 2.82 -13.47
N VAL A 243 6.78 2.54 -12.59
CA VAL A 243 6.98 2.43 -11.13
C VAL A 243 6.11 1.30 -10.58
N ALA A 244 6.69 0.44 -9.76
CA ALA A 244 5.96 -0.44 -8.87
C ALA A 244 6.13 0.04 -7.41
N ILE A 245 5.01 0.23 -6.72
CA ILE A 245 4.96 0.57 -5.30
C ILE A 245 4.51 -0.69 -4.57
N LEU A 246 5.45 -1.37 -3.90
CA LEU A 246 5.23 -2.71 -3.34
C LEU A 246 5.59 -2.74 -1.86
N GLU A 247 4.85 -3.53 -1.08
CA GLU A 247 5.24 -3.83 0.29
C GLU A 247 6.59 -4.55 0.33
N CYS A 248 7.38 -4.36 1.39
CA CYS A 248 8.59 -5.14 1.63
C CYS A 248 8.71 -5.67 3.07
N GLY A 249 7.81 -5.26 3.96
CA GLY A 249 7.88 -5.51 5.40
C GLY A 249 6.76 -6.39 5.92
N GLN A 250 6.71 -6.57 7.23
CA GLN A 250 5.69 -7.32 7.95
C GLN A 250 5.59 -8.82 7.61
N TYR A 251 6.62 -9.36 6.96
CA TYR A 251 6.73 -10.79 6.69
C TYR A 251 7.13 -11.59 7.94
N ASP A 252 6.81 -12.88 7.93
CA ASP A 252 7.28 -13.86 8.90
C ASP A 252 7.16 -15.26 8.31
N VAL A 253 8.02 -16.18 8.76
CA VAL A 253 7.95 -17.61 8.40
C VAL A 253 6.61 -18.25 8.77
N TYR A 254 5.86 -17.66 9.71
CA TYR A 254 4.56 -18.17 10.11
C TYR A 254 3.40 -17.77 9.20
N TRP A 255 3.55 -16.78 8.32
CA TRP A 255 2.51 -16.39 7.36
C TRP A 255 3.10 -16.07 5.98
N PRO A 256 3.82 -17.02 5.37
CA PRO A 256 4.67 -16.77 4.21
C PRO A 256 3.90 -16.39 2.93
N PHE A 257 2.58 -16.57 2.91
CA PHE A 257 1.76 -16.43 1.70
C PHE A 257 1.01 -15.11 1.58
N ILE A 258 1.04 -14.25 2.61
CA ILE A 258 0.23 -13.01 2.65
C ILE A 258 1.07 -11.74 2.72
N HIS A 259 2.38 -11.86 2.96
CA HIS A 259 3.36 -10.77 2.90
C HIS A 259 4.63 -11.31 2.23
N MET A 260 5.20 -10.53 1.31
CA MET A 260 6.43 -10.91 0.60
C MET A 260 7.65 -10.84 1.52
N GLN A 261 8.56 -11.80 1.35
CA GLN A 261 9.94 -11.59 1.77
C GLN A 261 10.56 -10.43 0.96
N PRO A 262 11.57 -9.72 1.47
CA PRO A 262 12.22 -8.63 0.75
C PRO A 262 12.72 -9.03 -0.64
N GLU A 263 13.27 -10.23 -0.79
CA GLU A 263 13.77 -10.74 -2.08
C GLU A 263 12.62 -11.06 -3.05
N GLU A 264 11.48 -11.52 -2.53
CA GLU A 264 10.26 -11.72 -3.33
C GLU A 264 9.66 -10.40 -3.80
N THR A 265 9.85 -9.30 -3.04
CA THR A 265 9.42 -7.96 -3.45
C THR A 265 10.17 -7.50 -4.71
N LEU A 266 11.49 -7.72 -4.76
CA LEU A 266 12.27 -7.46 -5.97
C LEU A 266 11.79 -8.35 -7.12
N LYS A 267 11.55 -9.64 -6.85
CA LYS A 267 11.08 -10.58 -7.86
C LYS A 267 9.72 -10.17 -8.44
N ALA A 268 8.79 -9.69 -7.60
CA ALA A 268 7.51 -9.16 -8.03
C ALA A 268 7.67 -7.92 -8.92
N ALA A 269 8.58 -7.00 -8.59
CA ALA A 269 8.87 -5.84 -9.43
C ALA A 269 9.44 -6.23 -10.80
N GLU A 270 10.31 -7.25 -10.85
CA GLU A 270 10.84 -7.81 -12.09
C GLU A 270 9.75 -8.51 -12.93
N ASP A 271 8.88 -9.29 -12.29
CA ASP A 271 7.78 -9.97 -12.98
C ASP A 271 6.71 -8.99 -13.50
N LEU A 272 6.54 -7.85 -12.84
CA LEU A 272 5.77 -6.71 -13.34
C LEU A 272 6.45 -6.00 -14.51
N ASN A 273 7.71 -6.29 -14.84
CA ASN A 273 8.53 -5.51 -15.76
C ASN A 273 8.57 -4.02 -15.37
N ALA A 274 8.77 -3.73 -14.08
CA ALA A 274 8.85 -2.36 -13.57
C ALA A 274 10.24 -1.75 -13.80
N THR A 275 10.28 -0.47 -14.15
CA THR A 275 11.55 0.28 -14.28
C THR A 275 12.08 0.73 -12.93
N LYS A 276 11.18 1.19 -12.04
CA LYS A 276 11.51 1.62 -10.68
C LYS A 276 10.70 0.85 -9.63
N LEU A 277 11.29 0.61 -8.47
CA LEU A 277 10.64 0.03 -7.30
C LEU A 277 10.69 1.02 -6.12
N ILE A 278 9.51 1.37 -5.60
CA ILE A 278 9.35 2.12 -4.35
C ILE A 278 8.84 1.15 -3.27
N PRO A 279 9.68 0.76 -2.31
CA PRO A 279 9.27 -0.11 -1.21
C PRO A 279 8.47 0.65 -0.15
N VAL A 280 7.32 0.09 0.22
CA VAL A 280 6.39 0.58 1.26
C VAL A 280 6.14 -0.50 2.32
N HIS A 281 5.20 -0.27 3.24
CA HIS A 281 4.82 -1.22 4.30
C HIS A 281 5.88 -1.43 5.42
N TRP A 282 6.85 -0.51 5.50
CA TRP A 282 7.90 -0.47 6.52
C TRP A 282 8.01 0.94 7.16
N ALA A 283 8.92 1.10 8.13
CA ALA A 283 9.26 2.38 8.77
C ALA A 283 8.12 3.17 9.46
N LYS A 284 7.05 2.50 9.94
CA LYS A 284 6.01 3.20 10.72
C LYS A 284 5.49 2.40 11.91
N PHE A 285 5.18 1.12 11.72
CA PHE A 285 4.55 0.29 12.75
C PHE A 285 5.29 -1.04 12.94
N THR A 286 5.30 -1.54 14.17
CA THR A 286 5.79 -2.90 14.48
C THR A 286 4.64 -3.90 14.38
N LEU A 287 4.37 -4.42 13.17
CA LEU A 287 3.31 -5.42 12.95
C LEU A 287 3.86 -6.85 12.90
N ALA A 288 5.13 -7.04 12.53
CA ALA A 288 5.81 -8.34 12.56
C ALA A 288 6.94 -8.41 13.62
N ASN A 289 7.79 -9.43 13.49
CA ASN A 289 8.82 -9.81 14.47
C ASN A 289 10.26 -9.61 13.98
N HIS A 290 10.47 -9.01 12.80
CA HIS A 290 11.80 -8.67 12.29
C HIS A 290 12.28 -7.31 12.85
N VAL A 291 13.56 -7.00 12.68
CA VAL A 291 14.12 -5.66 12.99
C VAL A 291 13.48 -4.62 12.07
N TRP A 292 13.25 -3.39 12.53
CA TRP A 292 12.42 -2.41 11.81
C TRP A 292 12.95 -2.03 10.41
N ASN A 293 14.28 -1.98 10.22
CA ASN A 293 14.95 -1.65 8.96
C ASN A 293 15.51 -2.87 8.21
N GLU A 294 15.44 -4.08 8.78
CA GLU A 294 15.86 -5.30 8.08
C GLU A 294 15.15 -5.51 6.72
N PRO A 295 13.83 -5.25 6.58
CA PRO A 295 13.15 -5.34 5.29
C PRO A 295 13.82 -4.57 4.16
N ILE A 296 14.10 -3.28 4.40
CA ILE A 296 14.66 -2.41 3.37
C ILE A 296 16.12 -2.74 3.10
N SER A 297 16.89 -3.11 4.13
CA SER A 297 18.29 -3.49 3.98
C SER A 297 18.44 -4.73 3.10
N ARG A 298 17.65 -5.77 3.38
CA ARG A 298 17.64 -7.01 2.59
C ARG A 298 17.17 -6.78 1.15
N LEU A 299 16.12 -5.97 0.96
CA LEU A 299 15.64 -5.64 -0.38
C LEU A 299 16.70 -4.87 -1.19
N CYS A 300 17.35 -3.88 -0.58
CA CYS A 300 18.41 -3.13 -1.25
C CYS A 300 19.63 -3.99 -1.59
N GLU A 301 20.01 -4.93 -0.70
CA GLU A 301 21.06 -5.91 -0.97
C GLU A 301 20.69 -6.83 -2.15
N ALA A 302 19.47 -7.36 -2.16
CA ALA A 302 18.97 -8.17 -3.27
C ALA A 302 18.96 -7.41 -4.61
N ALA A 303 18.71 -6.10 -4.57
CA ALA A 303 18.58 -5.24 -5.74
C ALA A 303 19.93 -4.72 -6.29
N GLU A 304 21.07 -4.96 -5.64
CA GLU A 304 22.37 -4.36 -6.03
C GLU A 304 22.76 -4.58 -7.50
N ASN A 305 22.37 -5.72 -8.08
CA ASN A 305 22.64 -6.09 -9.48
C ASN A 305 21.38 -6.12 -10.35
N SER A 306 20.24 -5.67 -9.85
CA SER A 306 19.00 -5.64 -10.62
C SER A 306 18.99 -4.47 -11.60
N LYS A 307 18.18 -4.61 -12.66
CA LYS A 307 17.88 -3.51 -13.59
C LYS A 307 16.78 -2.60 -13.06
N VAL A 308 16.05 -3.02 -12.02
CA VAL A 308 15.01 -2.24 -11.37
C VAL A 308 15.67 -1.19 -10.47
N GLN A 309 15.42 0.09 -10.73
CA GLN A 309 15.96 1.18 -9.92
C GLN A 309 15.20 1.27 -8.60
N MET A 310 15.92 1.15 -7.48
CA MET A 310 15.36 1.40 -6.15
C MET A 310 15.16 2.90 -5.91
N VAL A 311 14.00 3.26 -5.34
CA VAL A 311 13.68 4.64 -4.94
C VAL A 311 13.15 4.62 -3.50
N THR A 312 13.96 5.12 -2.56
CA THR A 312 13.76 4.99 -1.11
C THR A 312 13.69 6.37 -0.41
N PRO A 313 12.67 7.19 -0.69
CA PRO A 313 12.56 8.53 -0.12
C PRO A 313 12.43 8.50 1.39
N LYS A 314 12.82 9.60 2.05
CA LYS A 314 12.45 9.87 3.44
C LYS A 314 10.94 10.15 3.53
N ILE A 315 10.38 9.97 4.72
CA ILE A 315 8.99 10.37 4.99
C ILE A 315 8.84 11.86 4.70
N GLY A 316 7.88 12.23 3.83
CA GLY A 316 7.63 13.60 3.42
C GLY A 316 8.48 14.15 2.28
N GLU A 317 9.45 13.39 1.77
CA GLU A 317 10.26 13.82 0.64
C GLU A 317 9.43 13.79 -0.66
N VAL A 318 9.52 14.86 -1.47
CA VAL A 318 8.84 14.94 -2.75
C VAL A 318 9.74 14.40 -3.86
N VAL A 319 9.35 13.28 -4.43
CA VAL A 319 10.08 12.61 -5.51
C VAL A 319 9.35 12.79 -6.84
N LYS A 320 10.04 13.24 -7.89
CA LYS A 320 9.48 13.30 -9.26
C LYS A 320 9.71 11.97 -9.97
N LEU A 321 8.64 11.21 -10.19
CA LEU A 321 8.72 9.82 -10.66
C LEU A 321 9.26 9.68 -12.09
N SER A 322 9.02 10.66 -12.94
CA SER A 322 9.48 10.66 -14.34
C SER A 322 10.97 11.00 -14.51
N GLU A 323 11.69 11.31 -13.43
CA GLU A 323 13.11 11.69 -13.45
C GLU A 323 13.98 10.53 -12.93
N ASN A 324 15.30 10.63 -13.12
CA ASN A 324 16.23 9.78 -12.39
C ASN A 324 16.29 10.28 -10.96
N VAL A 325 15.88 9.44 -10.01
CA VAL A 325 15.81 9.78 -8.61
C VAL A 325 16.94 9.06 -7.89
N GLU A 326 17.82 9.82 -7.25
CA GLU A 326 18.80 9.29 -6.31
C GLU A 326 18.25 9.47 -4.90
N THR A 327 18.20 8.40 -4.12
CA THR A 327 17.70 8.41 -2.74
C THR A 327 18.75 7.85 -1.79
N GLU A 328 18.84 8.42 -0.60
CA GLU A 328 19.78 7.98 0.43
C GLU A 328 19.31 6.69 1.13
N LYS A 329 20.26 5.89 1.63
CA LYS A 329 20.00 4.79 2.58
C LYS A 329 19.84 5.33 4.01
N TRP A 330 18.84 6.18 4.21
CA TRP A 330 18.69 6.97 5.44
C TRP A 330 18.49 6.11 6.72
N TRP A 331 18.02 4.87 6.59
CA TRP A 331 17.80 3.94 7.69
C TRP A 331 19.09 3.35 8.29
N GLU A 332 20.24 3.50 7.63
CA GLU A 332 21.54 3.01 8.12
C GLU A 332 22.08 3.88 9.26
N ASN A 333 21.57 5.11 9.41
CA ASN A 333 22.05 6.10 10.38
C ASN A 333 21.01 6.44 11.47
N THR A 334 20.03 5.55 11.71
CA THR A 334 18.87 5.82 12.59
C THR A 334 18.73 4.81 13.73
#